data_AF-A0A1Y2HPQ6-F1
#
_entry.id   AF-A0A1Y2HPQ6-F1
#
_cell.length_a   1.000
_cell.length_b   1.000
_cell.length_c   1.000
_cell.angle_alpha   90.00
_cell.angle_beta   90.00
_cell.angle_gamma   90.00
#
_symmetry.space_group_name_H-M   'P 1'
#
loop_
_entity.id
_entity.type
_entity.pdbx_description
1 polymer ?
#
loop_
_entity_poly.entity_id
_entity_poly.type
_entity_poly.pdbx_seq_one_letter_code
_entity_poly.pdbx_strand_id
1 'polypeptide(L)'
;MHAVILGVGDQVRAVLAAQAGQPDDDASETNAGVTNGADGPAASRKVLEHTKSALSVATAGLSDRVLDLDDLVEGIRRDMVSRGAVPSKATLDYAATELDELHRAVDLACSQVEQIRPAWKAVWEQDLRRVVTEQELLDRAESSLDEATQRLDAVAKLTHQLNRVVAIASTNPSAVIPRPRKFDPNAAAVVGEGAEGFEGLQTVLAELSAVLDAETAAAVSERRLRAARRIEKLKQWEREHRRDDFSWELRQFAGVTAATDEPPAGGTTAAETVKPRKLRSTGGVEALERARAAREREVLAAVYQHAKEVKAKQALPSMAQ
;
A
#
# COMPACT_ATOMS: atom_id res chain seq x y z
N MET A 1 2.59 -34.50 40.60
CA MET A 1 3.55 -34.01 39.58
C MET A 1 3.52 -34.84 38.30
N HIS A 2 3.52 -36.17 38.36
CA HIS A 2 3.51 -37.05 37.16
C HIS A 2 2.39 -36.77 36.13
N ALA A 3 1.17 -36.42 36.58
CA ALA A 3 0.04 -36.12 35.68
C ALA A 3 0.16 -34.77 34.94
N VAL A 4 0.81 -33.77 35.56
CA VAL A 4 1.06 -32.47 34.93
C VAL A 4 2.16 -32.60 33.87
N ILE A 5 3.17 -33.41 34.18
CA ILE A 5 4.35 -33.69 33.34
C ILE A 5 3.95 -34.39 32.02
N LEU A 6 3.04 -35.37 32.07
CA LEU A 6 2.55 -36.07 30.87
C LEU A 6 1.63 -35.18 30.01
N GLY A 7 0.74 -34.41 30.64
CA GLY A 7 -0.17 -33.51 29.92
C GLY A 7 0.54 -32.38 29.16
N VAL A 8 1.67 -31.88 29.68
CA VAL A 8 2.49 -30.87 29.00
C VAL A 8 3.20 -31.45 27.78
N GLY A 9 3.69 -32.69 27.86
CA GLY A 9 4.31 -33.38 26.73
C GLY A 9 3.34 -33.64 25.57
N ASP A 10 2.08 -33.97 25.88
CA ASP A 10 1.03 -34.16 24.88
C ASP A 10 0.53 -32.84 24.28
N GLN A 11 0.45 -31.76 25.06
CA GLN A 11 0.14 -30.42 24.54
C GLN A 11 1.25 -29.89 23.63
N VAL A 12 2.52 -30.09 24.01
CA VAL A 12 3.67 -29.73 23.16
C VAL A 12 3.66 -30.53 21.87
N ARG A 13 3.37 -31.84 21.93
CA ARG A 13 3.22 -32.69 20.74
C ARG A 13 2.05 -32.28 19.86
N ALA A 14 0.90 -31.93 20.44
CA ALA A 14 -0.28 -31.48 19.69
C ALA A 14 0.00 -30.16 18.95
N VAL A 15 0.72 -29.23 19.59
CA VAL A 15 1.10 -27.94 18.98
C VAL A 15 2.17 -28.12 17.92
N LEU A 16 3.18 -28.97 18.17
CA LEU A 16 4.19 -29.34 17.17
C LEU A 16 3.57 -30.07 15.97
N ALA A 17 2.61 -30.97 16.19
CA ALA A 17 1.91 -31.67 15.11
C ALA A 17 1.00 -30.73 14.32
N ALA A 18 0.33 -29.78 14.98
CA ALA A 18 -0.46 -28.74 14.32
C ALA A 18 0.42 -27.79 13.48
N GLN A 19 1.66 -27.52 13.92
CA GLN A 19 2.61 -26.70 13.17
C GLN A 19 3.38 -27.47 12.08
N ALA A 20 3.58 -28.78 12.23
CA ALA A 20 4.20 -29.65 11.21
C ALA A 20 3.24 -30.06 10.08
N GLY A 21 1.92 -29.87 10.27
CA GLY A 21 0.88 -30.16 9.27
C GLY A 21 0.72 -29.10 8.18
N GLN A 22 1.63 -28.12 8.07
CA GLN A 22 1.59 -27.09 7.04
C GLN A 22 2.63 -27.43 5.95
N PRO A 23 2.26 -28.14 4.88
CA PRO A 23 3.15 -28.32 3.75
C PRO A 23 3.37 -26.98 3.05
N ASP A 24 4.62 -26.70 2.70
CA ASP A 24 5.00 -25.64 1.77
C ASP A 24 4.42 -25.95 0.38
N ASP A 25 3.17 -25.56 0.13
CA ASP A 25 2.58 -25.57 -1.21
C ASP A 25 2.85 -24.23 -1.90
N ASP A 26 3.99 -24.18 -2.59
CA ASP A 26 4.16 -23.34 -3.78
C ASP A 26 3.22 -23.88 -4.88
N ALA A 27 2.05 -23.26 -5.06
CA ALA A 27 1.50 -22.84 -6.36
C ALA A 27 -0.03 -22.62 -6.34
N SER A 28 -0.41 -21.49 -6.95
CA SER A 28 -1.72 -21.12 -7.49
C SER A 28 -2.77 -20.55 -6.53
N GLU A 29 -3.00 -19.25 -6.72
CA GLU A 29 -4.12 -18.47 -6.20
C GLU A 29 -5.46 -19.06 -6.63
N THR A 30 -6.35 -19.34 -5.67
CA THR A 30 -7.76 -18.98 -5.83
C THR A 30 -8.33 -18.46 -4.50
N ASN A 31 -8.98 -17.30 -4.61
CA ASN A 31 -9.59 -16.53 -3.54
C ASN A 31 -10.87 -17.20 -3.02
N ALA A 32 -10.83 -17.82 -1.84
CA ALA A 32 -12.00 -18.08 -1.01
C ALA A 32 -11.60 -18.39 0.45
N GLY A 33 -12.05 -17.54 1.38
CA GLY A 33 -12.14 -17.89 2.80
C GLY A 33 -10.91 -17.56 3.64
N VAL A 34 -10.84 -16.33 4.14
CA VAL A 34 -10.02 -15.97 5.30
C VAL A 34 -10.55 -16.73 6.52
N THR A 35 -10.13 -17.98 6.67
CA THR A 35 -9.98 -18.60 7.99
C THR A 35 -8.55 -18.36 8.41
N ASN A 36 -8.27 -17.12 8.82
CA ASN A 36 -7.05 -16.84 9.58
C ASN A 36 -6.97 -17.84 10.72
N GLY A 37 -5.89 -18.62 10.76
CA GLY A 37 -5.57 -19.57 11.80
C GLY A 37 -5.80 -18.96 13.18
N ALA A 38 -6.91 -19.36 13.80
CA ALA A 38 -7.29 -18.91 15.13
C ALA A 38 -6.40 -19.54 16.22
N ASP A 39 -5.61 -20.55 15.87
CA ASP A 39 -4.48 -21.05 16.66
C ASP A 39 -3.18 -20.34 16.24
N GLY A 40 -3.21 -19.01 16.26
CA GLY A 40 -2.11 -18.16 15.80
C GLY A 40 -0.86 -18.21 16.69
N PRO A 41 0.23 -17.50 16.32
CA PRO A 41 1.50 -17.45 17.07
C PRO A 41 1.35 -17.07 18.56
N ALA A 42 0.23 -16.42 18.92
CA ALA A 42 -0.14 -16.16 20.31
C ALA A 42 -0.44 -17.44 21.11
N ALA A 43 -1.04 -18.47 20.49
CA ALA A 43 -1.25 -19.77 21.10
C ALA A 43 0.10 -20.49 21.30
N SER A 44 0.98 -20.48 20.29
CA SER A 44 2.34 -21.05 20.39
C SER A 44 3.17 -20.39 21.49
N ARG A 45 3.10 -19.06 21.63
CA ARG A 45 3.75 -18.34 22.74
C ARG A 45 3.16 -18.65 24.12
N LYS A 46 1.83 -18.81 24.23
CA LYS A 46 1.20 -19.21 25.50
C LYS A 46 1.67 -20.58 25.94
N VAL A 47 1.79 -21.52 25.00
CA VAL A 47 2.32 -22.86 25.25
C VAL A 47 3.81 -22.81 25.63
N LEU A 48 4.59 -21.95 24.96
CA LEU A 48 5.98 -21.69 25.33
C LEU A 48 6.11 -21.20 26.79
N GLU A 49 5.35 -20.18 27.17
CA GLU A 49 5.40 -19.64 28.54
C GLU A 49 4.89 -20.64 29.58
N HIS A 50 3.85 -21.42 29.26
CA HIS A 50 3.36 -22.47 30.14
C HIS A 50 4.42 -23.57 30.34
N THR A 51 5.03 -24.06 29.25
CA THR A 51 6.06 -25.10 29.30
C THR A 51 7.31 -24.61 30.02
N LYS A 52 7.69 -23.34 29.85
CA LYS A 52 8.79 -22.69 30.55
C LYS A 52 8.51 -22.57 32.05
N SER A 53 7.32 -22.14 32.44
CA SER A 53 6.92 -22.06 33.85
C SER A 53 6.89 -23.45 34.49
N ALA A 54 6.27 -24.43 33.83
CA ALA A 54 6.19 -25.80 34.30
C ALA A 54 7.58 -26.44 34.48
N LEU A 55 8.48 -26.25 33.51
CA LEU A 55 9.86 -26.74 33.58
C LEU A 55 10.61 -26.08 34.75
N SER A 56 10.52 -24.75 34.88
CA SER A 56 11.17 -24.01 35.97
C SER A 56 10.75 -24.52 37.36
N VAL A 57 9.44 -24.66 37.58
CA VAL A 57 8.88 -25.17 38.84
C VAL A 57 9.32 -26.62 39.09
N ALA A 58 9.29 -27.47 38.07
CA ALA A 58 9.72 -28.87 38.19
C ALA A 58 11.22 -28.98 38.52
N THR A 59 12.07 -28.19 37.86
CA THR A 59 13.52 -28.19 38.12
C THR A 59 13.87 -27.63 39.49
N ALA A 60 13.16 -26.58 39.94
CA ALA A 60 13.35 -26.02 41.28
C ALA A 60 12.95 -27.03 42.35
N GLY A 61 11.75 -27.63 42.23
CA GLY A 61 11.29 -28.64 43.19
C GLY A 61 12.14 -29.91 43.20
N LEU A 62 12.72 -30.29 42.06
CA LEU A 62 13.68 -31.40 42.01
C LEU A 62 14.98 -31.05 42.73
N SER A 63 15.50 -29.83 42.52
CA SER A 63 16.69 -29.33 43.21
C SER A 63 16.49 -29.30 44.72
N ASP A 64 15.34 -28.81 45.18
CA ASP A 64 15.01 -28.75 46.62
C ASP A 64 14.97 -30.16 47.22
N ARG A 65 14.35 -31.14 46.55
CA ARG A 65 14.34 -32.53 47.03
C ARG A 65 15.73 -33.17 47.06
N VAL A 66 16.61 -32.83 46.10
CA VAL A 66 18.01 -33.30 46.13
C VAL A 66 18.74 -32.70 47.33
N LEU A 67 18.53 -31.41 47.63
CA LEU A 67 19.10 -30.77 48.82
C LEU A 67 18.58 -31.39 50.11
N ASP A 68 17.28 -31.68 50.20
CA ASP A 68 16.69 -32.35 51.37
C ASP A 68 17.30 -33.75 51.60
N LEU A 69 17.53 -34.51 50.53
CA LEU A 69 18.18 -35.83 50.62
C LEU A 69 19.65 -35.69 51.01
N ASP A 70 20.37 -34.71 50.47
CA ASP A 70 21.77 -34.44 50.83
C ASP A 70 21.89 -34.05 52.30
N ASP A 71 21.03 -33.16 52.79
CA ASP A 71 20.98 -32.76 54.20
C ASP A 71 20.65 -33.94 55.13
N LEU A 72 19.75 -34.84 54.70
CA LEU A 72 19.43 -36.07 55.42
C LEU A 72 20.64 -37.01 55.52
N VAL A 73 21.29 -37.28 54.38
CA VAL A 73 22.46 -38.18 54.31
C VAL A 73 23.64 -37.58 55.09
N GLU A 74 23.88 -36.28 54.95
CA GLU A 74 24.91 -35.55 55.68
C GLU A 74 24.61 -35.51 57.19
N GLY A 75 23.34 -35.39 57.57
CA GLY A 75 22.88 -35.56 58.96
C GLY A 75 23.24 -36.93 59.52
N ILE A 76 22.89 -38.00 58.80
CA ILE A 76 23.25 -39.38 59.18
C ILE A 76 24.77 -39.54 59.30
N ARG A 77 25.54 -39.03 58.33
CA ARG A 77 27.00 -39.08 58.33
C ARG A 77 27.59 -38.36 59.54
N ARG A 78 27.10 -37.17 59.87
CA ARG A 78 27.54 -36.40 61.04
C ARG A 78 27.29 -37.16 62.34
N ASP A 79 26.12 -37.77 62.51
CA ASP A 79 25.81 -38.54 63.72
C ASP A 79 26.66 -39.80 63.85
N MET A 80 26.99 -40.47 62.73
CA MET A 80 27.92 -41.59 62.72
C MET A 80 29.33 -41.18 63.14
N VAL A 81 29.86 -40.10 62.56
CA VAL A 81 31.25 -39.67 62.78
C VAL A 81 31.44 -39.04 64.16
N SER A 82 30.50 -38.20 64.59
CA SER A 82 30.65 -37.43 65.84
C SER A 82 30.18 -38.17 67.08
N ARG A 83 29.13 -39.00 66.97
CA ARG A 83 28.50 -39.68 68.11
C ARG A 83 28.74 -41.20 68.11
N GLY A 84 29.29 -41.76 67.03
CA GLY A 84 29.43 -43.21 66.88
C GLY A 84 28.08 -43.94 66.80
N ALA A 85 27.00 -43.22 66.49
CA ALA A 85 25.66 -43.80 66.40
C ALA A 85 25.53 -44.62 65.12
N VAL A 86 24.97 -45.83 65.22
CA VAL A 86 24.65 -46.65 64.05
C VAL A 86 23.28 -46.23 63.51
N PRO A 87 23.16 -45.82 62.24
CA PRO A 87 21.88 -45.41 61.68
C PRO A 87 20.88 -46.57 61.67
N SER A 88 19.60 -46.25 61.83
CA SER A 88 18.55 -47.24 61.76
C SER A 88 18.45 -47.80 60.34
N LYS A 89 18.18 -49.11 60.23
CA LYS A 89 17.94 -49.73 58.92
C LYS A 89 16.78 -49.04 58.19
N ALA A 90 15.73 -48.65 58.89
CA ALA A 90 14.58 -47.94 58.32
C ALA A 90 14.96 -46.57 57.71
N THR A 91 15.90 -45.83 58.32
CA THR A 91 16.35 -44.53 57.79
C THR A 91 17.23 -44.69 56.55
N LEU A 92 18.04 -45.75 56.49
CA LEU A 92 18.84 -46.07 55.31
C LEU A 92 17.96 -46.58 54.16
N ASP A 93 16.98 -47.45 54.46
CA ASP A 93 16.03 -47.94 53.48
C ASP A 93 15.22 -46.78 52.88
N TYR A 94 14.78 -45.81 53.70
CA TYR A 94 14.11 -44.59 53.24
C TYR A 94 15.00 -43.72 52.33
N ALA A 95 16.25 -43.46 52.73
CA ALA A 95 17.19 -42.69 51.92
C ALA A 95 17.47 -43.37 50.56
N ALA A 96 17.58 -44.70 50.54
CA ALA A 96 17.76 -45.48 49.33
C ALA A 96 16.54 -45.40 48.40
N THR A 97 15.31 -45.50 48.95
CA THR A 97 14.10 -45.36 48.14
C THR A 97 13.94 -43.95 47.57
N GLU A 98 14.21 -42.90 48.36
CA GLU A 98 14.15 -41.53 47.85
C GLU A 98 15.22 -41.26 46.79
N LEU A 99 16.42 -41.84 46.93
CA LEU A 99 17.48 -41.74 45.92
C LEU A 99 17.05 -42.36 44.58
N ASP A 100 16.44 -43.55 44.61
CA ASP A 100 15.95 -44.23 43.41
C ASP A 100 14.79 -43.44 42.75
N GLU A 101 13.89 -42.87 43.55
CA GLU A 101 12.83 -41.99 43.05
C GLU A 101 13.38 -40.70 42.43
N LEU A 102 14.38 -40.08 43.06
CA LEU A 102 15.02 -38.88 42.54
C LEU A 102 15.76 -39.16 41.24
N HIS A 103 16.49 -40.27 41.12
CA HIS A 103 17.10 -40.66 39.84
C HIS A 103 16.06 -40.79 38.73
N ARG A 104 14.94 -41.48 38.97
CA ARG A 104 13.86 -41.59 37.99
C ARG A 104 13.25 -40.23 37.63
N ALA A 105 13.10 -39.34 38.60
CA ALA A 105 12.57 -38.00 38.38
C ALA A 105 13.53 -37.13 37.57
N VAL A 106 14.84 -37.23 37.82
CA VAL A 106 15.90 -36.57 37.03
C VAL A 106 15.89 -37.07 35.59
N ASP A 107 15.89 -38.38 35.37
CA ASP A 107 15.88 -38.97 34.03
C ASP A 107 14.64 -38.53 33.22
N LEU A 108 13.48 -38.50 33.88
CA LEU A 108 12.25 -38.01 33.28
C LEU A 108 12.37 -36.53 32.91
N ALA A 109 12.86 -35.68 33.82
CA ALA A 109 13.06 -34.25 33.55
C ALA A 109 14.05 -34.02 32.40
N CYS A 110 15.14 -34.78 32.32
CA CYS A 110 16.09 -34.75 31.21
C CYS A 110 15.40 -35.08 29.87
N SER A 111 14.61 -36.16 29.82
CA SER A 111 13.87 -36.54 28.61
C SER A 111 12.88 -35.46 28.16
N GLN A 112 12.24 -34.75 29.10
CA GLN A 112 11.34 -33.65 28.79
C GLN A 112 12.09 -32.45 28.21
N VAL A 113 13.25 -32.10 28.76
CA VAL A 113 14.09 -31.02 28.24
C VAL A 113 14.51 -31.31 26.79
N GLU A 114 14.84 -32.57 26.47
CA GLU A 114 15.18 -32.99 25.11
C GLU A 114 14.00 -32.83 24.14
N GLN A 115 12.77 -33.11 24.58
CA GLN A 115 11.56 -32.96 23.76
C GLN A 115 11.13 -31.49 23.59
N ILE A 116 11.26 -30.67 24.63
CA ILE A 116 10.81 -29.28 24.64
C ILE A 116 11.79 -28.37 23.86
N ARG A 117 13.10 -28.68 23.89
CA ARG A 117 14.14 -27.90 23.22
C ARG A 117 13.88 -27.64 21.73
N PRO A 118 13.56 -28.63 20.88
CA PRO A 118 13.25 -28.37 19.47
C PRO A 118 11.97 -27.55 19.30
N ALA A 119 10.94 -27.75 20.14
CA ALA A 119 9.71 -26.97 20.10
C ALA A 119 9.98 -25.47 20.35
N TRP A 120 10.80 -25.16 21.36
CA TRP A 120 11.18 -23.79 21.68
C TRP A 120 11.98 -23.15 20.55
N LYS A 121 12.92 -23.88 19.96
CA LYS A 121 13.69 -23.41 18.80
C LYS A 121 12.79 -23.06 17.63
N ALA A 122 11.77 -23.88 17.32
CA ALA A 122 10.84 -23.62 16.24
C ALA A 122 10.03 -22.33 16.48
N VAL A 123 9.52 -22.11 17.70
CA VAL A 123 8.80 -20.87 18.05
C VAL A 123 9.70 -19.65 17.96
N TRP A 124 10.95 -19.75 18.46
CA TRP A 124 11.91 -18.66 18.35
C TRP A 124 12.30 -18.36 16.91
N GLU A 125 12.48 -19.38 16.08
CA GLU A 125 12.78 -19.19 14.67
C GLU A 125 11.63 -18.48 13.95
N GLN A 126 10.38 -18.87 14.21
CA GLN A 126 9.21 -18.18 13.68
C GLN A 126 9.16 -16.71 14.13
N ASP A 127 9.41 -16.45 15.41
CA ASP A 127 9.43 -15.09 15.96
C ASP A 127 10.56 -14.25 15.36
N LEU A 128 11.75 -14.83 15.19
CA LEU A 128 12.89 -14.15 14.57
C LEU A 128 12.64 -13.84 13.10
N ARG A 129 12.11 -14.81 12.33
CA ARG A 129 11.69 -14.58 10.94
C ARG A 129 10.69 -13.43 10.85
N ARG A 130 9.69 -13.42 11.74
CA ARG A 130 8.72 -12.33 11.82
C ARG A 130 9.40 -10.97 12.06
N VAL A 131 10.29 -10.88 13.05
CA VAL A 131 11.01 -9.63 13.34
C VAL A 131 11.82 -9.17 12.13
N VAL A 132 12.53 -10.08 11.46
CA VAL A 132 13.30 -9.76 10.24
C VAL A 132 12.39 -9.25 9.13
N THR A 133 11.25 -9.90 8.88
CA THR A 133 10.29 -9.43 7.86
C THR A 133 9.69 -8.06 8.19
N GLU A 134 9.46 -7.78 9.49
CA GLU A 134 8.98 -6.47 9.94
C GLU A 134 10.05 -5.39 9.78
N GLN A 135 11.33 -5.72 9.97
CA GLN A 135 12.46 -4.82 9.71
C GLN A 135 12.62 -4.53 8.21
N GLU A 136 12.58 -5.54 7.35
CA GLU A 136 12.64 -5.35 5.89
C GLU A 136 11.49 -4.49 5.36
N LEU A 137 10.30 -4.59 5.97
CA LEU A 137 9.17 -3.72 5.66
C LEU A 137 9.48 -2.27 6.03
N LEU A 138 10.04 -2.04 7.22
CA LEU A 138 10.43 -0.71 7.67
C LEU A 138 11.49 -0.10 6.75
N ASP A 139 12.54 -0.85 6.41
CA ASP A 139 13.60 -0.39 5.50
C ASP A 139 13.04 -0.01 4.12
N ARG A 140 12.10 -0.81 3.58
CA ARG A 140 11.43 -0.49 2.31
C ARG A 140 10.59 0.78 2.42
N ALA A 141 9.90 0.98 3.54
CA ALA A 141 9.12 2.18 3.78
C ALA A 141 10.02 3.42 3.89
N GLU A 142 11.15 3.31 4.61
CA GLU A 142 12.14 4.38 4.72
C GLU A 142 12.73 4.74 3.35
N SER A 143 13.15 3.76 2.56
CA SER A 143 13.65 3.98 1.20
C SER A 143 12.59 4.64 0.30
N SER A 144 11.33 4.18 0.36
CA SER A 144 10.25 4.81 -0.40
C SER A 144 9.96 6.24 0.04
N LEU A 145 10.13 6.56 1.32
CA LEU A 145 9.95 7.91 1.84
C LEU A 145 11.10 8.82 1.39
N ASP A 146 12.35 8.34 1.43
CA ASP A 146 13.50 9.11 0.94
C ASP A 146 13.40 9.37 -0.57
N GLU A 147 12.96 8.39 -1.37
CA GLU A 147 12.67 8.65 -2.78
C GLU A 147 11.54 9.66 -2.98
N ALA A 148 10.52 9.65 -2.12
CA ALA A 148 9.40 10.58 -2.21
C ALA A 148 9.82 12.01 -1.81
N THR A 149 10.68 12.18 -0.80
CA THR A 149 11.23 13.48 -0.42
C THR A 149 12.13 14.04 -1.51
N GLN A 150 13.04 13.23 -2.06
CA GLN A 150 13.88 13.65 -3.20
C GLN A 150 13.04 14.06 -4.42
N ARG A 151 11.98 13.30 -4.72
CA ARG A 151 11.02 13.65 -5.79
C ARG A 151 10.26 14.95 -5.49
N LEU A 152 9.85 15.17 -4.25
CA LEU A 152 9.17 16.40 -3.83
C LEU A 152 10.08 17.62 -3.98
N ASP A 153 11.34 17.50 -3.57
CA ASP A 153 12.35 18.55 -3.72
C ASP A 153 12.63 18.87 -5.20
N ALA A 154 12.68 17.84 -6.05
CA ALA A 154 12.80 18.04 -7.49
C ALA A 154 11.59 18.79 -8.06
N VAL A 155 10.37 18.44 -7.64
CA VAL A 155 9.15 19.16 -8.03
C VAL A 155 9.18 20.61 -7.53
N ALA A 156 9.62 20.86 -6.29
CA ALA A 156 9.75 22.21 -5.73
C ALA A 156 10.76 23.08 -6.51
N LYS A 157 11.87 22.50 -6.95
CA LYS A 157 12.83 23.18 -7.83
C LYS A 157 12.20 23.51 -9.18
N LEU A 158 11.46 22.58 -9.79
CA LEU A 158 10.77 22.79 -11.06
C LEU A 158 9.68 23.87 -10.96
N THR A 159 8.90 23.91 -9.87
CA THR A 159 7.89 24.96 -9.67
C THR A 159 8.54 26.33 -9.50
N HIS A 160 9.66 26.44 -8.79
CA HIS A 160 10.43 27.68 -8.69
C HIS A 160 10.95 28.13 -10.07
N GLN A 161 11.49 27.21 -10.88
CA GLN A 161 11.91 27.50 -12.25
C GLN A 161 10.74 27.97 -13.13
N LEU A 162 9.58 27.32 -13.03
CA LEU A 162 8.38 27.71 -13.77
C LEU A 162 7.89 29.11 -13.36
N ASN A 163 7.89 29.43 -12.07
CA ASN A 163 7.57 30.78 -11.58
C ASN A 163 8.52 31.83 -12.15
N ARG A 164 9.82 31.52 -12.26
CA ARG A 164 10.80 32.40 -12.92
C ARG A 164 10.50 32.59 -14.41
N VAL A 165 10.10 31.54 -15.12
CA VAL A 165 9.68 31.64 -16.53
C VAL A 165 8.44 32.52 -16.67
N VAL A 166 7.45 32.38 -15.78
CA VAL A 166 6.26 33.25 -15.77
C VAL A 166 6.64 34.71 -15.52
N ALA A 167 7.54 34.99 -14.58
CA ALA A 167 8.04 36.36 -14.33
C ALA A 167 8.80 36.96 -15.52
N ILE A 168 9.56 36.14 -16.26
CA ILE A 168 10.21 36.58 -17.50
C ILE A 168 9.17 36.80 -18.60
N ALA A 169 8.17 35.93 -18.72
CA ALA A 169 7.10 36.05 -19.71
C ALA A 169 6.25 37.31 -19.50
N SER A 170 5.99 37.71 -18.25
CA SER A 170 5.28 38.96 -17.95
C SER A 170 6.11 40.21 -18.28
N THR A 171 7.43 40.13 -18.16
CA THR A 171 8.34 41.24 -18.47
C THR A 171 8.66 41.33 -19.98
N ASN A 172 8.73 40.20 -20.68
CA ASN A 172 9.06 40.09 -22.11
C ASN A 172 8.22 38.98 -22.80
N PRO A 173 6.98 39.29 -23.24
CA PRO A 173 6.08 38.28 -23.80
C PRO A 173 6.56 37.68 -25.13
N SER A 174 7.45 38.38 -25.86
CA SER A 174 8.02 37.89 -27.12
C SER A 174 9.19 36.92 -26.95
N ALA A 175 9.72 36.72 -25.74
CA ALA A 175 10.88 35.86 -25.48
C ALA A 175 10.50 34.41 -25.12
N VAL A 176 9.26 34.17 -24.65
CA VAL A 176 8.83 32.88 -24.09
C VAL A 176 7.90 32.09 -25.02
N ILE A 177 7.20 32.76 -25.94
CA ILE A 177 6.32 32.10 -26.91
C ILE A 177 7.12 31.84 -28.19
N PRO A 178 7.41 30.57 -28.56
CA PRO A 178 7.91 30.27 -29.89
C PRO A 178 6.84 30.72 -30.88
N ARG A 179 7.11 31.76 -31.66
CA ARG A 179 6.21 32.11 -32.77
C ARG A 179 6.15 30.88 -33.67
N PRO A 180 4.95 30.41 -34.05
CA PRO A 180 4.88 29.41 -35.10
C PRO A 180 5.66 29.98 -36.29
N ARG A 181 6.74 29.30 -36.70
CA ARG A 181 7.34 29.58 -38.00
C ARG A 181 6.18 29.56 -38.97
N LYS A 182 5.94 30.67 -39.67
CA LYS A 182 4.93 30.71 -40.72
C LYS A 182 5.23 29.49 -41.60
N PHE A 183 4.26 28.60 -41.72
CA PHE A 183 4.34 27.53 -42.70
C PHE A 183 4.49 28.24 -44.04
N ASP A 184 5.70 28.24 -44.59
CA ASP A 184 5.95 28.71 -45.95
C ASP A 184 5.46 27.57 -46.86
N PRO A 185 4.31 27.74 -47.55
CA PRO A 185 3.78 26.71 -48.44
C PRO A 185 4.70 26.44 -49.64
N ASN A 186 5.77 27.22 -49.81
CA ASN A 186 6.74 27.07 -50.90
C ASN A 186 7.97 26.22 -50.53
N ALA A 187 8.04 25.68 -49.30
CA ALA A 187 9.09 24.72 -48.93
C ALA A 187 8.76 23.27 -49.32
N ALA A 188 7.58 23.02 -49.91
CA ALA A 188 7.10 21.69 -50.30
C ALA A 188 7.42 21.30 -51.75
N ALA A 189 8.34 22.00 -52.43
CA ALA A 189 8.65 21.79 -53.85
C ALA A 189 10.13 21.58 -54.14
N VAL A 190 10.85 20.86 -53.26
CA VAL A 190 12.05 20.13 -53.65
C VAL A 190 11.81 18.67 -53.31
N VAL A 191 10.97 18.03 -54.11
CA VAL A 191 10.93 16.57 -54.24
C VAL A 191 12.17 16.20 -55.04
N GLY A 192 13.30 16.13 -54.34
CA GLY A 192 14.50 15.45 -54.80
C GLY A 192 14.48 14.04 -54.22
N GLU A 193 14.53 13.06 -55.10
CA GLU A 193 14.63 11.62 -54.80
C GLU A 193 15.65 11.34 -53.69
N GLY A 194 15.21 10.72 -52.60
CA GLY A 194 16.11 10.22 -51.55
C GLY A 194 15.44 9.95 -50.20
N ALA A 195 15.51 8.67 -49.79
CA ALA A 195 15.55 8.17 -48.41
C ALA A 195 14.25 8.05 -47.59
N GLU A 196 13.77 6.79 -47.49
CA GLU A 196 13.68 6.05 -46.20
C GLU A 196 12.99 6.73 -45.00
N GLY A 197 11.96 7.52 -45.24
CA GLY A 197 11.29 8.30 -44.20
C GLY A 197 10.10 7.63 -43.51
N PHE A 198 10.18 6.38 -43.04
CA PHE A 198 9.25 5.89 -41.98
C PHE A 198 9.61 4.55 -41.31
N GLU A 199 10.82 4.00 -41.44
CA GLU A 199 11.19 2.78 -40.69
C GLU A 199 11.60 3.09 -39.25
N GLY A 200 12.30 4.20 -39.01
CA GLY A 200 12.76 4.57 -37.67
C GLY A 200 11.66 4.81 -36.65
N LEU A 201 10.46 5.25 -37.07
CA LEU A 201 9.33 5.46 -36.16
C LEU A 201 8.69 4.12 -35.74
N GLN A 202 8.64 3.14 -36.65
CA GLN A 202 8.18 1.80 -36.32
C GLN A 202 9.18 1.06 -35.43
N THR A 203 10.48 1.23 -35.68
CA THR A 203 11.55 0.67 -34.83
C THR A 203 11.53 1.27 -33.43
N VAL A 204 11.37 2.60 -33.30
CA VAL A 204 11.25 3.26 -31.99
C VAL A 204 9.95 2.87 -31.28
N LEU A 205 8.83 2.71 -32.00
CA LEU A 205 7.58 2.21 -31.41
C LEU A 205 7.69 0.75 -30.98
N ALA A 206 8.42 -0.09 -31.72
CA ALA A 206 8.69 -1.49 -31.38
C ALA A 206 9.61 -1.58 -30.14
N GLU A 207 10.68 -0.80 -30.09
CA GLU A 207 11.57 -0.68 -28.92
C GLU A 207 10.83 -0.13 -27.70
N LEU A 208 10.01 0.91 -27.87
CA LEU A 208 9.15 1.44 -26.80
C LEU A 208 8.12 0.41 -26.33
N SER A 209 7.57 -0.40 -27.24
CA SER A 209 6.62 -1.46 -26.88
C SER A 209 7.30 -2.65 -26.18
N ALA A 210 8.58 -2.92 -26.47
CA ALA A 210 9.36 -3.96 -25.82
C ALA A 210 9.87 -3.54 -24.43
N VAL A 211 10.10 -2.23 -24.22
CA VAL A 211 10.42 -1.66 -22.89
C VAL A 211 9.16 -1.46 -22.03
N LEU A 212 7.98 -1.37 -22.66
CA LEU A 212 6.69 -1.28 -21.99
C LEU A 212 6.02 -2.66 -21.89
N ASP A 213 6.53 -3.51 -20.99
CA ASP A 213 5.81 -4.73 -20.59
C ASP A 213 4.35 -4.40 -20.22
N ALA A 214 3.40 -5.30 -20.50
CA ALA A 214 1.96 -5.04 -20.36
C ALA A 214 1.56 -4.48 -18.97
N GLU A 215 2.23 -4.90 -17.90
CA GLU A 215 2.04 -4.37 -16.54
C GLU A 215 2.57 -2.93 -16.38
N THR A 216 3.73 -2.62 -16.93
CA THR A 216 4.29 -1.27 -16.93
C THR A 216 3.48 -0.34 -17.83
N ALA A 217 2.99 -0.82 -18.98
CA ALA A 217 2.09 -0.09 -19.88
C ALA A 217 0.76 0.22 -19.20
N ALA A 218 0.18 -0.75 -18.48
CA ALA A 218 -1.05 -0.56 -17.71
C ALA A 218 -0.86 0.46 -16.57
N ALA A 219 0.22 0.34 -15.78
CA ALA A 219 0.53 1.28 -14.69
C ALA A 219 0.86 2.70 -15.20
N VAL A 220 1.57 2.80 -16.33
CA VAL A 220 1.82 4.06 -17.04
C VAL A 220 0.51 4.66 -17.56
N SER A 221 -0.40 3.84 -18.09
CA SER A 221 -1.72 4.30 -18.55
C SER A 221 -2.55 4.87 -17.39
N GLU A 222 -2.54 4.22 -16.22
CA GLU A 222 -3.30 4.69 -15.07
C GLU A 222 -2.68 5.96 -14.46
N ARG A 223 -1.35 6.02 -14.34
CA ARG A 223 -0.63 7.23 -13.91
C ARG A 223 -0.92 8.40 -14.85
N ARG A 224 -0.93 8.16 -16.17
CA ARG A 224 -1.27 9.16 -17.19
C ARG A 224 -2.73 9.59 -17.12
N LEU A 225 -3.68 8.68 -16.94
CA LEU A 225 -5.10 8.98 -16.77
C LEU A 225 -5.37 9.80 -15.51
N ARG A 226 -4.75 9.43 -14.38
CA ARG A 226 -4.83 10.21 -13.13
C ARG A 226 -4.21 11.60 -13.30
N ALA A 227 -3.07 11.72 -13.99
CA ALA A 227 -2.45 12.99 -14.31
C ALA A 227 -3.36 13.86 -15.21
N ALA A 228 -3.97 13.29 -16.24
CA ALA A 228 -4.90 13.98 -17.12
C ALA A 228 -6.13 14.52 -16.36
N ARG A 229 -6.73 13.70 -15.48
CA ARG A 229 -7.82 14.14 -14.60
C ARG A 229 -7.40 15.27 -13.67
N ARG A 230 -6.18 15.23 -13.13
CA ARG A 230 -5.64 16.31 -12.28
C ARG A 230 -5.41 17.60 -13.07
N ILE A 231 -4.88 17.51 -14.28
CA ILE A 231 -4.72 18.66 -15.19
C ILE A 231 -6.08 19.26 -15.54
N GLU A 232 -7.08 18.43 -15.82
CA GLU A 232 -8.43 18.90 -16.12
C GLU A 232 -9.07 19.63 -14.93
N LYS A 233 -8.89 19.11 -13.71
CA LYS A 233 -9.28 19.79 -12.47
C LYS A 233 -8.55 21.12 -12.26
N LEU A 234 -7.24 21.16 -12.51
CA LEU A 234 -6.46 22.40 -12.43
C LEU A 234 -6.97 23.44 -13.44
N LYS A 235 -7.25 23.03 -14.69
CA LYS A 235 -7.83 23.92 -15.71
C LYS A 235 -9.23 24.40 -15.34
N GLN A 236 -10.04 23.57 -14.66
CA GLN A 236 -11.34 23.98 -14.14
C GLN A 236 -11.17 25.02 -13.04
N TRP A 237 -10.30 24.76 -12.07
CA TRP A 237 -9.98 25.70 -11.00
C TRP A 237 -9.42 27.02 -11.55
N GLU A 238 -8.50 26.98 -12.52
CA GLU A 238 -8.01 28.15 -13.23
C GLU A 238 -9.14 28.90 -13.93
N ARG A 239 -10.07 28.23 -14.61
CA ARG A 239 -11.22 28.90 -15.26
C ARG A 239 -12.14 29.59 -14.25
N GLU A 240 -12.34 29.00 -13.08
CA GLU A 240 -13.16 29.55 -12.01
C GLU A 240 -12.49 30.73 -11.29
N HIS A 241 -11.16 30.69 -11.14
CA HIS A 241 -10.37 31.68 -10.40
C HIS A 241 -9.67 32.71 -11.30
N ARG A 242 -9.67 32.52 -12.62
CA ARG A 242 -9.26 33.52 -13.60
C ARG A 242 -10.25 34.67 -13.51
N ARG A 243 -9.84 35.76 -12.86
CA ARG A 243 -10.54 37.04 -12.95
C ARG A 243 -10.59 37.44 -14.43
N ASP A 244 -11.69 38.05 -14.85
CA ASP A 244 -11.80 38.69 -16.17
C ASP A 244 -10.82 39.87 -16.22
N ASP A 245 -9.54 39.58 -16.50
CA ASP A 245 -8.48 40.58 -16.67
C ASP A 245 -8.91 41.62 -17.73
N PHE A 246 -9.64 41.18 -18.75
CA PHE A 246 -10.20 42.04 -19.79
C PHE A 246 -11.24 43.05 -19.28
N SER A 247 -12.05 42.67 -18.29
CA SER A 247 -13.05 43.57 -17.69
C SER A 247 -12.40 44.62 -16.79
N TRP A 248 -11.28 44.27 -16.16
CA TRP A 248 -10.47 45.17 -15.36
C TRP A 248 -9.66 46.14 -16.24
N GLU A 249 -9.03 45.65 -17.31
CA GLU A 249 -8.36 46.46 -18.34
C GLU A 249 -9.33 47.41 -19.05
N LEU A 250 -10.57 46.97 -19.35
CA LEU A 250 -11.63 47.83 -19.90
C LEU A 250 -12.06 48.94 -18.95
N ARG A 251 -12.17 48.66 -17.65
CA ARG A 251 -12.47 49.70 -16.64
C ARG A 251 -11.36 50.73 -16.54
N GLN A 252 -10.11 50.28 -16.62
CA GLN A 252 -8.94 51.14 -16.64
C GLN A 252 -8.87 51.99 -17.92
N PHE A 253 -9.16 51.40 -19.08
CA PHE A 253 -9.14 52.08 -20.38
C PHE A 253 -10.33 53.04 -20.56
N ALA A 254 -11.50 52.70 -20.00
CA ALA A 254 -12.67 53.57 -19.96
C ALA A 254 -12.56 54.71 -18.92
N GLY A 255 -11.45 54.80 -18.19
CA GLY A 255 -11.18 55.90 -17.26
C GLY A 255 -12.09 55.94 -16.04
N VAL A 256 -12.82 54.85 -15.73
CA VAL A 256 -13.62 54.75 -14.50
C VAL A 256 -12.68 54.34 -13.37
N THR A 257 -11.94 55.31 -12.85
CA THR A 257 -11.27 55.14 -11.56
C THR A 257 -12.35 55.02 -10.49
N ALA A 258 -12.12 54.15 -9.50
CA ALA A 258 -13.00 53.92 -8.36
C ALA A 258 -13.04 55.14 -7.41
N ALA A 259 -13.34 56.33 -7.94
CA ALA A 259 -13.45 57.60 -7.23
C ALA A 259 -14.85 58.22 -7.37
N THR A 260 -15.85 57.42 -7.79
CA THR A 260 -17.28 57.81 -7.80
C THR A 260 -18.15 56.86 -6.99
N ASP A 261 -17.59 56.24 -5.95
CA ASP A 261 -18.34 55.50 -4.92
C ASP A 261 -18.34 56.27 -3.59
N GLU A 262 -18.53 57.59 -3.62
CA GLU A 262 -19.09 58.32 -2.47
C GLU A 262 -20.52 58.78 -2.82
N PRO A 263 -21.51 58.57 -1.93
CA PRO A 263 -22.90 58.85 -2.24
C PRO A 263 -23.16 60.36 -2.22
N PRO A 264 -23.66 60.98 -3.32
CA PRO A 264 -24.08 62.36 -3.28
C PRO A 264 -25.37 62.48 -2.47
N ALA A 265 -25.24 63.11 -1.30
CA ALA A 265 -26.36 63.63 -0.55
C ALA A 265 -27.08 64.74 -1.33
N GLY A 266 -28.39 64.58 -1.51
CA GLY A 266 -29.34 65.70 -1.68
C GLY A 266 -29.62 66.17 -3.12
N GLY A 267 -30.92 66.23 -3.46
CA GLY A 267 -31.45 67.24 -4.38
C GLY A 267 -31.88 66.78 -5.78
N THR A 268 -33.11 66.28 -5.87
CA THR A 268 -34.11 66.47 -6.94
C THR A 268 -33.68 67.07 -8.30
N THR A 269 -33.88 66.32 -9.39
CA THR A 269 -34.91 66.51 -10.46
C THR A 269 -34.44 65.93 -11.80
N ALA A 270 -35.42 65.55 -12.62
CA ALA A 270 -35.33 65.11 -14.02
C ALA A 270 -34.82 63.69 -14.28
N ALA A 271 -35.81 62.81 -14.41
CA ALA A 271 -35.71 61.51 -15.04
C ALA A 271 -35.23 61.61 -16.49
N GLU A 272 -34.11 60.95 -16.81
CA GLU A 272 -33.97 60.23 -18.07
C GLU A 272 -33.22 58.92 -17.79
N THR A 273 -33.99 57.92 -17.36
CA THR A 273 -33.51 56.55 -17.23
C THR A 273 -33.24 56.00 -18.62
N VAL A 274 -32.00 56.12 -19.10
CA VAL A 274 -31.52 55.36 -20.26
C VAL A 274 -31.48 53.89 -19.85
N LYS A 275 -32.58 53.18 -20.11
CA LYS A 275 -32.64 51.72 -19.99
C LYS A 275 -31.52 51.13 -20.87
N PRO A 276 -30.62 50.28 -20.34
CA PRO A 276 -29.72 49.55 -21.21
C PRO A 276 -30.57 48.69 -22.14
N ARG A 277 -30.49 48.97 -23.45
CA ARG A 277 -31.08 48.13 -24.49
C ARG A 277 -30.49 46.74 -24.32
N LYS A 278 -31.30 45.81 -23.81
CA LYS A 278 -30.97 44.39 -23.72
C LYS A 278 -30.64 43.93 -25.14
N LEU A 279 -29.36 43.68 -25.41
CA LEU A 279 -28.91 43.07 -26.66
C LEU A 279 -29.73 41.79 -26.83
N ARG A 280 -30.38 41.65 -27.99
CA ARG A 280 -31.09 40.41 -28.32
C ARG A 280 -30.09 39.28 -28.15
N SER A 281 -30.45 38.25 -27.40
CA SER A 281 -29.68 37.02 -27.29
C SER A 281 -29.60 36.43 -28.70
N THR A 282 -28.56 36.81 -29.43
CA THR A 282 -28.12 36.04 -30.58
C THR A 282 -27.73 34.69 -30.00
N GLY A 283 -28.31 33.62 -30.51
CA GLY A 283 -27.95 32.27 -30.13
C GLY A 283 -26.46 32.10 -30.38
N GLY A 284 -25.66 32.36 -29.35
CA GLY A 284 -24.21 32.24 -29.38
C GLY A 284 -23.83 30.80 -29.65
N VAL A 285 -22.55 30.59 -29.98
CA VAL A 285 -21.96 29.29 -30.35
C VAL A 285 -22.43 28.14 -29.46
N GLU A 286 -22.64 28.39 -28.17
CA GLU A 286 -23.16 27.40 -27.21
C GLU A 286 -24.57 26.85 -27.52
N ALA A 287 -25.48 27.66 -28.08
CA ALA A 287 -26.80 27.19 -28.49
C ALA A 287 -26.72 26.32 -29.76
N LEU A 288 -25.81 26.67 -30.67
CA LEU A 288 -25.51 25.87 -31.86
C LEU A 288 -24.82 24.55 -31.49
N GLU A 289 -23.89 24.58 -30.53
CA GLU A 289 -23.20 23.40 -30.02
C GLU A 289 -24.15 22.48 -29.25
N ARG A 290 -25.07 23.02 -28.44
CA ARG A 290 -26.14 22.22 -27.81
C ARG A 290 -27.06 21.57 -28.86
N ALA A 291 -27.40 22.29 -29.93
CA ALA A 291 -28.20 21.74 -31.03
C ALA A 291 -27.43 20.67 -31.83
N ARG A 292 -26.12 20.84 -32.04
CA ARG A 292 -25.25 19.83 -32.66
C ARG A 292 -25.12 18.59 -31.79
N ALA A 293 -24.84 18.75 -30.50
CA ALA A 293 -24.73 17.63 -29.56
C ALA A 293 -26.04 16.83 -29.43
N ALA A 294 -27.20 17.50 -29.50
CA ALA A 294 -28.50 16.83 -29.55
C ALA A 294 -28.66 16.00 -30.82
N ARG A 295 -28.34 16.57 -32.00
CA ARG A 295 -28.37 15.85 -33.27
C ARG A 295 -27.38 14.68 -33.32
N GLU A 296 -26.18 14.86 -32.82
CA GLU A 296 -25.17 13.78 -32.76
C GLU A 296 -25.62 12.62 -31.86
N ARG A 297 -26.30 12.91 -30.75
CA ARG A 297 -26.89 11.86 -29.89
C ARG A 297 -28.01 11.10 -30.60
N GLU A 298 -28.88 11.80 -31.33
CA GLU A 298 -29.93 11.16 -32.12
C GLU A 298 -29.34 10.27 -33.22
N VAL A 299 -28.30 10.75 -33.92
CA VAL A 299 -27.59 9.98 -34.95
C VAL A 299 -26.93 8.75 -34.35
N LEU A 300 -26.24 8.88 -33.21
CA LEU A 300 -25.62 7.73 -32.53
C LEU A 300 -26.67 6.71 -32.06
N ALA A 301 -27.81 7.15 -31.55
CA ALA A 301 -28.91 6.26 -31.19
C ALA A 301 -29.46 5.53 -32.42
N ALA A 302 -29.64 6.22 -33.55
CA ALA A 302 -30.08 5.60 -34.80
C ALA A 302 -29.06 4.59 -35.34
N VAL A 303 -27.77 4.91 -35.31
CA VAL A 303 -26.68 3.99 -35.69
C VAL A 303 -26.66 2.76 -34.79
N TYR A 304 -26.87 2.93 -33.48
CA TYR A 304 -26.96 1.81 -32.54
C TYR A 304 -28.17 0.91 -32.83
N GLN A 305 -29.34 1.47 -33.11
CA GLN A 305 -30.51 0.68 -33.48
C GLN A 305 -30.30 -0.06 -34.81
N HIS A 306 -29.73 0.61 -35.81
CA HIS A 306 -29.40 -0.02 -37.10
C HIS A 306 -28.38 -1.15 -36.92
N ALA A 307 -27.34 -0.94 -36.11
CA ALA A 307 -26.36 -1.99 -35.80
C ALA A 307 -27.01 -3.18 -35.08
N LYS A 308 -27.97 -2.93 -34.18
CA LYS A 308 -28.75 -3.96 -33.51
C LYS A 308 -29.63 -4.74 -34.49
N GLU A 309 -30.28 -4.07 -35.44
CA GLU A 309 -31.09 -4.70 -36.49
C GLU A 309 -30.25 -5.53 -37.47
N VAL A 310 -29.09 -5.02 -37.89
CA VAL A 310 -28.16 -5.77 -38.76
C VAL A 310 -27.67 -7.02 -38.04
N LYS A 311 -27.31 -6.91 -36.76
CA LYS A 311 -26.91 -8.06 -35.96
C LYS A 311 -28.05 -9.06 -35.76
N ALA A 312 -29.29 -8.59 -35.61
CA ALA A 312 -30.47 -9.46 -35.53
C ALA A 312 -30.77 -10.18 -36.86
N LYS A 313 -30.61 -9.50 -38.01
CA LYS A 313 -30.74 -10.09 -39.35
C LYS A 313 -29.63 -11.09 -39.67
N GLN A 314 -28.41 -10.82 -39.21
CA GLN A 314 -27.27 -11.75 -39.34
C GLN A 314 -27.39 -12.96 -38.41
N ALA A 315 -28.14 -12.86 -37.31
CA ALA A 315 -28.39 -13.95 -36.37
C ALA A 315 -29.56 -14.87 -36.78
N LEU A 316 -30.31 -14.56 -37.85
CA LEU A 316 -31.30 -15.44 -38.45
C LEU A 316 -30.63 -16.27 -39.56
N PRO A 317 -30.31 -17.56 -39.33
CA PRO A 317 -29.70 -18.39 -40.36
C PRO A 317 -30.71 -18.68 -41.48
N SER A 318 -30.19 -18.65 -42.71
CA SER A 318 -30.74 -19.24 -43.93
C SER A 318 -31.66 -20.44 -43.68
N MET A 319 -32.96 -20.20 -43.56
CA MET A 319 -34.02 -21.21 -43.65
C MET A 319 -35.04 -20.75 -44.70
N ALA A 320 -34.61 -20.68 -45.95
CA ALA A 320 -35.46 -20.85 -47.12
C ALA A 320 -34.59 -21.01 -48.37
N GLN A 321 -34.66 -22.22 -48.92
CA GLN A 321 -34.17 -22.68 -50.24
C GLN A 321 -32.72 -23.17 -50.31
#